data_AF-A0A3A8WRJ6-F1
#
_entry.id   AF-A0A3A8WRJ6-F1
#
_cell.length_a   1.000
_cell.length_b   1.000
_cell.length_c   1.000
_cell.angle_alpha   90.00
_cell.angle_beta   90.00
_cell.angle_gamma   90.00
#
_symmetry.space_group_name_H-M   'P 1'
#
loop_
_entity.id
_entity.type
_entity.pdbx_description
1 polymer ?
#
loop_
_entity_poly.entity_id
_entity_poly.type
_entity_poly.pdbx_seq_one_letter_code
_entity_poly.pdbx_strand_id
1 'polypeptide(L)'
;MLCGNIMINRVVELLKQEGLVNDGNDQIVKAGLQKLVHIMSDIIFTVVCSCFLGDIVAGLVYGTGYGILRIYAGGYHAKSKMACTVLTYLSILVSLLAIFMYHITVT
;
A
#
# COMPACT_ATOMS: atom_id res chain seq x y z
N MET A 1 8.14 -4.11 -10.44
CA MET A 1 7.83 -5.40 -9.77
C MET A 1 9.04 -6.31 -9.57
N LEU A 2 10.06 -6.33 -10.46
CA LEU A 2 11.26 -7.16 -10.27
C LEU A 2 12.08 -6.85 -9.01
N CYS A 3 12.31 -5.57 -8.67
CA CYS A 3 13.11 -5.19 -7.49
C CYS A 3 12.48 -5.66 -6.16
N GLY A 4 11.15 -5.59 -6.05
CA GLY A 4 10.41 -6.04 -4.85
C GLY A 4 10.56 -7.54 -4.60
N ASN A 5 10.51 -8.37 -5.65
CA ASN A 5 10.67 -9.81 -5.49
C ASN A 5 12.09 -10.20 -5.01
N ILE A 6 13.13 -9.50 -5.47
CA ILE A 6 14.51 -9.76 -5.03
C ILE A 6 14.66 -9.44 -3.53
N MET A 7 14.11 -8.29 -3.09
CA MET A 7 14.14 -7.90 -1.68
C MET A 7 13.37 -8.88 -0.80
N ILE A 8 12.17 -9.28 -1.22
CA ILE A 8 11.31 -10.20 -0.45
C ILE A 8 11.99 -11.57 -0.30
N ASN A 9 12.60 -12.10 -1.36
CA ASN A 9 13.32 -13.38 -1.29
C ASN A 9 14.47 -13.30 -0.30
N ARG A 10 15.25 -12.21 -0.31
CA ARG A 10 16.37 -12.00 0.62
C ARG A 10 15.90 -11.91 2.07
N VAL A 11 14.79 -11.21 2.34
CA VAL A 11 14.20 -11.14 3.69
C VAL A 11 13.72 -12.52 4.15
N VAL A 12 13.08 -13.29 3.26
CA VAL A 12 12.62 -14.64 3.59
C VAL A 12 13.79 -15.58 3.87
N GLU A 13 14.89 -15.49 3.11
CA GLU A 13 16.10 -16.28 3.38
C GLU A 13 16.70 -15.97 4.75
N LEU A 14 16.79 -14.69 5.13
CA LEU A 14 17.24 -14.28 6.47
C LEU A 14 16.32 -14.86 7.56
N LEU A 15 15.00 -14.80 7.37
CA LEU A 15 14.05 -15.38 8.33
C LEU A 15 14.12 -16.91 8.40
N LYS A 16 14.48 -17.59 7.29
CA LYS A 16 14.75 -19.04 7.29
C LYS A 16 16.02 -19.37 8.08
N GLN A 17 17.08 -18.55 7.97
CA GLN A 17 18.32 -18.74 8.73
C GLN A 17 18.10 -18.64 10.24
N GLU A 18 17.20 -17.76 10.68
CA GLU A 18 16.83 -17.60 12.08
C GLU A 18 15.80 -18.65 12.58
N GLY A 19 15.39 -19.60 11.73
CA GLY A 19 14.39 -20.62 12.09
C GLY A 19 12.96 -20.09 12.27
N LEU A 20 12.70 -18.84 11.90
CA LEU A 20 11.38 -18.21 11.97
C LEU A 20 10.47 -18.61 10.80
N VAL A 21 11.08 -18.98 9.67
CA VAL A 21 10.38 -19.42 8.45
C VAL A 21 10.79 -20.85 8.10
N ASN A 22 9.80 -21.67 7.76
CA ASN A 22 9.95 -23.02 7.25
C ASN A 22 9.13 -23.18 5.96
N ASP A 23 9.17 -24.36 5.34
CA ASP A 23 8.44 -24.57 4.08
C ASP A 23 6.91 -24.59 4.24
N GLY A 24 6.40 -24.74 5.47
CA GLY A 24 4.97 -24.66 5.78
C GLY A 24 4.43 -23.23 5.88
N ASN A 25 5.24 -22.25 6.27
CA ASN A 25 4.82 -20.85 6.44
C ASN A 25 5.45 -19.87 5.42
N ASP A 26 6.42 -20.31 4.64
CA ASP A 26 7.07 -19.66 3.50
C ASP A 26 6.12 -18.78 2.67
N GLN A 27 5.01 -19.38 2.20
CA GLN A 27 4.11 -18.73 1.26
C GLN A 27 3.32 -17.61 1.92
N ILE A 28 2.92 -17.82 3.18
CA ILE A 28 2.18 -16.83 3.97
C ILE A 28 3.07 -15.62 4.23
N VAL A 29 4.33 -15.85 4.60
CA VAL A 29 5.30 -14.77 4.87
C VAL A 29 5.63 -14.00 3.61
N LYS A 30 5.87 -14.69 2.48
CA LYS A 30 6.07 -14.03 1.16
C LYS A 30 4.87 -13.17 0.77
N ALA A 31 3.65 -13.69 0.93
CA ALA A 31 2.44 -12.95 0.62
C ALA A 31 2.25 -11.73 1.53
N GLY A 32 2.56 -11.85 2.82
CA GLY A 32 2.55 -10.74 3.78
C GLY A 32 3.55 -9.64 3.41
N LEU A 33 4.79 -10.02 3.11
CA LEU A 33 5.84 -9.08 2.64
C LEU A 33 5.45 -8.38 1.34
N GLN A 34 4.87 -9.12 0.38
CA GLN A 34 4.34 -8.50 -0.85
C GLN A 34 3.26 -7.47 -0.53
N LYS A 35 2.32 -7.78 0.36
CA LYS A 35 1.28 -6.83 0.79
C LYS A 35 1.87 -5.60 1.45
N LEU A 36 2.85 -5.76 2.35
CA LEU A 36 3.53 -4.65 3.02
C LEU A 36 4.21 -3.71 2.03
N VAL A 37 4.93 -4.24 1.04
CA VAL A 37 5.57 -3.41 -0.01
C VAL A 37 4.53 -2.59 -0.78
N HIS A 38 3.36 -3.16 -1.06
CA HIS A 38 2.29 -2.44 -1.73
C HIS A 38 1.66 -1.34 -0.87
N ILE A 39 1.38 -1.62 0.41
CA ILE A 39 0.87 -0.61 1.35
C ILE A 39 1.87 0.54 1.50
N MET A 40 3.18 0.24 1.59
CA MET A 40 4.21 1.28 1.62
C MET A 40 4.20 2.14 0.35
N SER A 41 4.05 1.51 -0.82
CA SER A 41 3.93 2.24 -2.09
C SER A 41 2.69 3.14 -2.12
N ASP A 42 1.55 2.68 -1.59
CA ASP A 42 0.33 3.48 -1.51
C ASP A 42 0.52 4.69 -0.59
N ILE A 43 1.11 4.48 0.60
CA ILE A 43 1.37 5.57 1.56
C ILE A 43 2.29 6.62 0.94
N ILE A 44 3.39 6.20 0.28
CA ILE A 44 4.30 7.12 -0.42
C ILE A 44 3.52 7.90 -1.48
N PHE A 45 2.69 7.24 -2.29
CA PHE A 45 1.88 7.89 -3.30
C PHE A 45 0.90 8.92 -2.70
N THR A 46 0.19 8.55 -1.63
CA THR A 46 -0.71 9.44 -0.90
C THR A 46 0.03 10.67 -0.34
N VAL A 47 1.20 10.48 0.28
CA VAL A 47 2.02 11.58 0.81
C VAL A 47 2.47 12.51 -0.32
N VAL A 48 2.95 11.96 -1.43
CA VAL A 48 3.35 12.77 -2.59
C VAL A 48 2.16 13.59 -3.14
N CYS A 49 1.00 12.97 -3.34
CA CYS A 49 -0.19 13.67 -3.81
C CYS A 49 -0.66 14.77 -2.84
N SER A 50 -0.66 14.50 -1.54
CA SER A 50 -1.08 15.48 -0.52
C SER A 50 -0.08 16.63 -0.38
N CYS A 51 1.22 16.40 -0.57
CA CYS A 51 2.20 17.49 -0.69
C CYS A 51 1.90 18.42 -1.88
N PHE A 52 1.50 17.88 -3.04
CA PHE A 52 1.12 18.71 -4.19
C PHE A 52 -0.17 19.51 -3.96
N LEU A 53 -1.10 18.98 -3.16
CA LEU A 53 -2.34 19.66 -2.79
C LEU A 53 -2.14 20.66 -1.62
N GLY A 54 -1.01 20.62 -0.92
CA GLY A 54 -0.72 21.55 0.18
C GLY A 54 -1.35 21.17 1.53
N ASP A 55 -2.00 20.00 1.64
CA ASP A 55 -2.58 19.51 2.89
C ASP A 55 -2.07 18.10 3.22
N ILE A 56 -0.88 18.06 3.83
CA ILE A 56 -0.20 16.83 4.23
C ILE A 56 -0.95 16.12 5.37
N VAL A 57 -1.63 16.86 6.25
CA VAL A 57 -2.32 16.29 7.41
C VAL A 57 -3.52 15.48 6.94
N ALA A 58 -4.33 16.03 6.03
CA ALA A 58 -5.42 15.28 5.40
C ALA A 58 -4.91 14.05 4.66
N GLY A 59 -3.77 14.18 3.95
CA GLY A 59 -3.10 13.05 3.29
C GLY A 59 -2.70 11.93 4.25
N LEU A 60 -2.13 12.26 5.41
CA LEU A 60 -1.70 11.29 6.41
C LEU A 60 -2.88 10.57 7.07
N VAL A 61 -3.93 11.32 7.45
CA VAL A 61 -5.16 10.75 8.03
C VAL A 61 -5.85 9.83 7.01
N TYR A 62 -5.95 10.27 5.76
CA TYR A 62 -6.49 9.45 4.68
C TYR A 62 -5.65 8.20 4.44
N GLY A 63 -4.32 8.34 4.30
CA GLY A 63 -3.42 7.24 3.98
C GLY A 63 -3.40 6.15 5.03
N THR A 64 -3.44 6.52 6.32
CA THR A 64 -3.52 5.56 7.43
C THR A 64 -4.86 4.82 7.44
N GLY A 65 -5.99 5.53 7.33
CA GLY A 65 -7.31 4.91 7.27
C GLY A 65 -7.50 4.00 6.06
N TYR A 66 -7.09 4.47 4.88
CA TYR A 66 -7.17 3.70 3.63
C TYR A 66 -6.25 2.46 3.66
N GLY A 67 -5.05 2.58 4.24
CA GLY A 67 -4.13 1.47 4.44
C GLY A 67 -4.73 0.35 5.30
N ILE A 68 -5.34 0.71 6.43
CA ILE A 68 -6.06 -0.24 7.30
C ILE A 68 -7.20 -0.91 6.52
N LEU A 69 -8.04 -0.13 5.85
CA LEU A 69 -9.14 -0.65 5.04
C LEU A 69 -8.65 -1.68 4.00
N ARG A 70 -7.53 -1.39 3.34
CA ARG A 70 -6.94 -2.26 2.32
C ARG A 70 -6.40 -3.57 2.88
N ILE A 71 -5.87 -3.57 4.10
CA ILE A 71 -5.44 -4.80 4.81
C ILE A 71 -6.66 -5.72 5.03
N TYR A 72 -7.77 -5.16 5.53
CA TYR A 72 -8.98 -5.94 5.84
C TYR A 72 -9.78 -6.37 4.60
N ALA A 73 -9.67 -5.65 3.48
CA ALA A 73 -10.31 -6.02 2.21
C ALA A 73 -9.64 -7.21 1.48
N GLY A 74 -8.63 -7.84 2.08
CA GLY A 74 -7.93 -9.01 1.53
C GLY A 74 -6.86 -8.68 0.48
N GLY A 75 -6.69 -7.41 0.10
CA GLY A 75 -5.70 -6.95 -0.87
C GLY A 75 -6.20 -7.03 -2.31
N TYR A 76 -5.70 -7.99 -3.08
CA TYR A 76 -5.94 -8.09 -4.53
C TYR A 76 -7.27 -8.76 -4.85
N HIS A 77 -8.27 -7.97 -5.24
CA HIS A 77 -9.60 -8.48 -5.60
C HIS A 77 -9.81 -8.68 -7.10
N ALA A 78 -9.05 -7.96 -7.94
CA ALA A 78 -9.15 -8.08 -9.40
C ALA A 78 -8.33 -9.27 -9.93
N LYS A 79 -8.78 -9.89 -11.03
CA LYS A 79 -8.08 -10.99 -11.74
C LYS A 79 -6.62 -10.65 -12.10
N SER A 80 -6.28 -9.37 -12.20
CA SER A 80 -4.93 -8.88 -12.48
C SER A 80 -4.42 -7.99 -11.35
N LYS A 81 -3.20 -8.28 -10.87
CA LYS A 81 -2.51 -7.46 -9.85
C LYS A 81 -2.34 -6.00 -10.32
N MET A 82 -2.00 -5.79 -11.59
CA MET A 82 -1.85 -4.44 -12.13
C MET A 82 -3.17 -3.67 -12.13
N ALA A 83 -4.27 -4.31 -12.55
CA ALA A 83 -5.58 -3.66 -12.57
C ALA A 83 -5.99 -3.20 -11.16
N CYS A 84 -5.77 -4.03 -10.14
CA CYS A 84 -6.04 -3.66 -8.76
C CYS A 84 -5.16 -2.50 -8.28
N THR A 85 -3.86 -2.48 -8.62
CA THR A 85 -2.96 -1.37 -8.29
C THR A 85 -3.43 -0.06 -8.94
N VAL A 86 -3.78 -0.08 -10.22
CA VAL A 86 -4.28 1.10 -10.94
C VAL A 86 -5.57 1.62 -10.32
N LEU A 87 -6.54 0.74 -10.05
CA LEU A 87 -7.80 1.09 -9.38
C LEU A 87 -7.55 1.72 -8.01
N THR A 88 -6.55 1.22 -7.28
CA THR A 88 -6.20 1.79 -5.97
C THR A 88 -5.68 3.21 -6.12
N TYR A 89 -4.68 3.44 -6.98
CA TYR A 89 -4.12 4.77 -7.19
C TYR A 89 -5.17 5.76 -7.69
N LEU A 90 -6.08 5.31 -8.56
CA LEU A 90 -7.21 6.12 -9.00
C LEU A 90 -8.13 6.48 -7.83
N SER A 91 -8.47 5.52 -6.97
CA SER A 91 -9.32 5.76 -5.79
C SER A 91 -8.66 6.72 -4.79
N ILE A 92 -7.34 6.62 -4.60
CA ILE A 92 -6.54 7.54 -3.78
C ILE A 92 -6.61 8.96 -4.35
N LEU A 93 -6.35 9.11 -5.65
CA LEU A 93 -6.37 10.41 -6.33
C LEU A 93 -7.75 11.07 -6.23
N VAL A 94 -8.81 10.34 -6.57
CA VAL A 94 -10.19 10.87 -6.52
C VAL A 94 -10.58 11.26 -5.10
N SER A 95 -10.22 10.44 -4.11
CA SER A 95 -10.54 10.71 -2.71
C SER A 95 -9.81 11.95 -2.19
N LEU A 96 -8.50 12.09 -2.47
CA LEU A 96 -7.72 13.26 -2.07
C LEU A 96 -8.21 14.54 -2.75
N LEU A 97 -8.55 14.49 -4.03
CA LEU A 97 -9.15 15.62 -4.75
C LEU A 97 -10.49 16.02 -4.12
N ALA A 98 -11.34 15.06 -3.78
CA ALA A 98 -12.63 15.34 -3.12
C ALA A 98 -12.43 16.01 -1.75
N ILE A 99 -11.49 15.51 -0.94
CA ILE A 99 -11.14 16.10 0.36
C ILE A 99 -10.63 17.53 0.19
N PHE A 100 -9.72 17.75 -0.76
CA PHE A 100 -9.14 19.07 -1.01
C PHE A 100 -10.17 20.09 -1.53
N MET A 101 -11.04 19.68 -2.46
CA MET A 101 -12.13 20.53 -2.96
C MET A 101 -13.11 20.92 -1.84
N TYR A 102 -13.42 19.99 -0.94
CA TYR A 102 -14.25 20.27 0.22
C TYR A 102 -13.58 21.28 1.17
N HIS A 103 -12.28 21.13 1.43
CA HIS A 103 -11.52 22.04 2.28
C HIS A 103 -11.48 23.47 1.71
N ILE A 104 -11.28 23.64 0.39
CA ILE A 104 -11.38 24.95 -0.29
C ILE A 104 -12.78 25.56 -0.15
N THR A 105 -13.84 24.77 -0.26
CA THR A 105 -15.21 25.29 -0.26
C THR A 105 -15.65 25.79 1.12
N VAL A 106 -15.07 25.25 2.19
CA VAL A 106 -15.44 25.55 3.59
C VAL A 106 -14.56 26.63 4.23
N THR A 107 -13.46 27.04 3.57
CA THR A 107 -12.54 28.09 4.02
C THR A 107 -12.80 29.40 3.28
#